data_AF-A0A523R1B8-F1
#
_entry.id   AF-A0A523R1B8-F1
#
_cell.length_a   1.000
_cell.length_b   1.000
_cell.length_c   1.000
_cell.angle_alpha   90.00
_cell.angle_beta   90.00
_cell.angle_gamma   90.00
#
_symmetry.space_group_name_H-M   'P 1'
#
loop_
_entity.id
_entity.type
_entity.pdbx_description
1 polymer ?
#
loop_
_entity_poly.entity_id
_entity_poly.type
_entity_poly.pdbx_seq_one_letter_code
_entity_poly.pdbx_strand_id
1 'polypeptide(L)'
;MIVDNLRKARWLVVALLFSALLALGLAWVSNSFTGFDGWLSFCVVLSLMGAVVWIAWRALRHENLPRWLLTLVLLAAFLRLALGVFWFLSLPVWGYENDVQQAGYVMRDAFERDTDAWEMAQSDQPLSMAFRGSAYDQYGGLLYGSALLYRYLGADVHQPLLVVVVTAFFSALGVIFCWSLSRKLWGAGLPVIAPCLMDLTQ
;
A
#
# COMPACT_ATOMS: atom_id res chain seq x y z
N MET A 1 -15.45 -29.22 14.40
CA MET A 1 -15.57 -27.77 14.72
C MET A 1 -14.34 -27.21 15.44
N ILE A 2 -13.87 -27.83 16.53
CA ILE A 2 -12.70 -27.36 17.32
C ILE A 2 -11.37 -27.39 16.51
N VAL A 3 -11.12 -28.47 15.76
CA VAL A 3 -9.89 -28.64 14.96
C VAL A 3 -9.78 -27.61 13.82
N ASP A 4 -10.90 -27.24 13.18
CA ASP A 4 -10.90 -26.21 12.12
C ASP A 4 -10.67 -24.81 12.67
N ASN A 5 -11.15 -24.51 13.88
CA ASN A 5 -10.84 -23.25 14.55
C ASN A 5 -9.37 -23.16 14.95
N LEU A 6 -8.77 -24.26 15.43
CA LEU A 6 -7.34 -24.33 15.73
C LEU A 6 -6.49 -24.13 14.48
N ARG A 7 -6.86 -24.72 13.34
CA ARG A 7 -6.16 -24.53 12.07
C ARG A 7 -6.24 -23.09 11.59
N LYS A 8 -7.43 -22.46 11.64
CA LYS A 8 -7.61 -21.04 11.27
C LYS A 8 -6.82 -20.11 12.19
N ALA A 9 -6.84 -20.35 13.50
CA ALA A 9 -6.08 -19.57 14.47
C ALA A 9 -4.56 -19.65 14.20
N ARG A 10 -4.04 -20.85 13.89
CA ARG A 10 -2.63 -21.02 13.51
C ARG A 10 -2.25 -20.18 12.28
N TRP A 11 -3.07 -20.19 11.23
CA TRP A 11 -2.80 -19.37 10.03
C TRP A 11 -2.86 -17.87 10.30
N LEU A 12 -3.77 -17.42 11.17
CA LEU A 12 -3.84 -16.02 11.59
C LEU A 12 -2.60 -15.60 12.37
N VAL A 13 -2.12 -16.44 13.29
CA VAL A 13 -0.89 -16.17 14.04
C VAL A 13 0.32 -16.12 13.11
N VAL A 14 0.43 -17.06 12.16
CA VAL A 14 1.53 -17.04 11.18
C VAL A 14 1.48 -15.78 10.31
N ALA A 15 0.29 -15.36 9.87
CA ALA A 15 0.13 -14.13 9.09
C ALA A 15 0.53 -12.88 9.89
N LEU A 16 0.16 -12.81 11.17
CA LEU A 16 0.53 -11.71 12.08
C LEU A 16 2.03 -11.68 12.39
N LEU A 17 2.65 -12.84 12.60
CA LEU A 17 4.09 -12.93 12.80
C LEU A 17 4.85 -12.51 11.54
N PHE A 18 4.37 -12.94 10.37
CA PHE A 18 4.95 -12.54 9.09
C PHE A 18 4.82 -11.04 8.85
N SER A 19 3.65 -10.44 9.13
CA SER A 19 3.48 -8.99 9.00
C SER A 19 4.34 -8.21 10.00
N ALA A 20 4.52 -8.71 11.22
CA ALA A 20 5.39 -8.09 12.22
C ALA A 20 6.87 -8.14 11.82
N LEU A 21 7.31 -9.27 11.23
CA LEU A 21 8.68 -9.41 10.71
C LEU A 21 8.92 -8.51 9.49
N LEU A 22 7.93 -8.44 8.59
CA LEU A 22 7.98 -7.53 7.44
C LEU A 22 8.01 -6.06 7.88
N ALA A 23 7.19 -5.69 8.87
CA ALA A 23 7.18 -4.35 9.47
C ALA A 23 8.54 -3.98 10.05
N LEU A 24 9.20 -4.94 10.72
CA LEU A 24 10.53 -4.72 11.30
C LEU A 24 11.57 -4.47 10.20
N GLY A 25 11.54 -5.24 9.12
CA GLY A 25 12.40 -5.01 7.95
C GLY A 25 12.15 -3.63 7.32
N LEU A 26 10.89 -3.23 7.16
CA LEU A 26 10.53 -1.93 6.59
C LEU A 26 10.95 -0.76 7.48
N ALA A 27 10.72 -0.85 8.79
CA ALA A 27 11.15 0.18 9.74
C ALA A 27 12.67 0.34 9.75
N TRP A 28 13.40 -0.78 9.69
CA TRP A 28 14.85 -0.76 9.64
C TRP A 28 15.37 -0.10 8.36
N VAL A 29 14.77 -0.42 7.21
CA VAL A 29 15.10 0.23 5.92
C VAL A 29 14.71 1.71 5.92
N SER A 30 13.55 2.07 6.47
CA SER A 30 13.06 3.46 6.51
C SER A 30 13.98 4.38 7.30
N ASN A 31 14.64 3.88 8.35
CA ASN A 31 15.56 4.65 9.19
C ASN A 31 17.02 4.53 8.75
N SER A 32 17.29 4.21 7.48
CA SER A 32 18.64 4.03 6.94
C SER A 32 19.51 3.07 7.78
N PHE A 33 18.91 1.99 8.28
CA PHE A 33 19.55 0.95 9.08
C PHE A 33 20.00 1.37 10.49
N THR A 34 19.64 2.56 10.97
CA THR A 34 20.10 3.10 12.26
C THR A 34 19.16 2.81 13.43
N GLY A 35 17.87 2.60 13.17
CA GLY A 35 16.85 2.45 14.22
C GLY A 35 15.60 1.68 13.79
N PHE A 36 14.69 1.49 14.74
CA PHE A 36 13.40 0.80 14.54
C PHE A 36 12.20 1.73 14.78
N ASP A 37 12.43 3.05 14.67
CA ASP A 37 11.38 4.05 14.86
C ASP A 37 10.28 3.87 13.82
N GLY A 38 9.02 3.92 14.26
CA GLY A 38 7.86 3.64 13.40
C GLY A 38 7.57 2.15 13.17
N TRP A 39 8.28 1.20 13.80
CA TRP A 39 7.94 -0.23 13.70
C TRP A 39 6.47 -0.54 14.03
N LEU A 40 5.94 0.07 15.10
CA LEU A 40 4.55 -0.09 15.48
C LEU A 40 3.60 0.42 14.39
N SER A 41 3.94 1.55 13.78
CA SER A 41 3.20 2.15 12.67
C SER A 41 3.12 1.22 11.47
N PHE A 42 4.26 0.68 11.03
CA PHE A 42 4.31 -0.31 9.95
C PHE A 42 3.51 -1.57 10.29
N CYS A 43 3.60 -2.07 11.53
CA CYS A 43 2.81 -3.20 12.00
C CYS A 43 1.30 -2.94 11.90
N VAL A 44 0.84 -1.78 12.37
CA VAL A 44 -0.58 -1.42 12.35
C VAL A 44 -1.06 -1.23 10.92
N VAL A 45 -0.31 -0.54 10.06
CA VAL A 45 -0.67 -0.31 8.65
C VAL A 45 -0.73 -1.62 7.88
N LEU A 46 0.28 -2.49 8.00
CA LEU A 46 0.26 -3.81 7.34
C LEU A 46 -0.92 -4.66 7.80
N SER A 47 -1.23 -4.64 9.10
CA SER A 47 -2.36 -5.38 9.66
C SER A 47 -3.70 -4.81 9.16
N LEU A 48 -3.84 -3.49 9.13
CA LEU A 48 -5.03 -2.80 8.63
C LEU A 48 -5.25 -3.09 7.15
N MET A 49 -4.22 -2.93 6.32
CA MET A 49 -4.31 -3.18 4.88
C MET A 49 -4.53 -4.68 4.57
N GLY A 50 -3.91 -5.58 5.32
CA GLY A 50 -4.19 -7.01 5.27
C GLY A 50 -5.65 -7.33 5.62
N ALA A 51 -6.21 -6.65 6.61
CA ALA A 51 -7.64 -6.78 6.96
C ALA A 51 -8.54 -6.26 5.82
N VAL A 52 -8.20 -5.16 5.15
CA VAL A 52 -8.94 -4.65 3.99
C VAL A 52 -8.96 -5.68 2.86
N VAL A 53 -7.80 -6.28 2.51
CA VAL A 53 -7.74 -7.35 1.51
C VAL A 53 -8.55 -8.57 1.94
N TRP A 54 -8.52 -8.94 3.23
CA TRP A 54 -9.32 -10.04 3.74
C TRP A 54 -10.83 -9.76 3.68
N ILE A 55 -11.25 -8.52 3.97
CA ILE A 55 -12.65 -8.08 3.85
C ILE A 55 -13.07 -8.12 2.38
N ALA A 56 -12.25 -7.60 1.46
CA ALA A 56 -12.52 -7.64 0.03
C ALA A 56 -12.66 -9.10 -0.46
N TRP A 57 -11.74 -9.97 -0.05
CA TRP A 57 -11.83 -11.41 -0.35
C TRP A 57 -13.11 -12.02 0.21
N ARG A 58 -13.49 -11.68 1.45
CA ARG A 58 -14.73 -12.14 2.10
C ARG A 58 -15.98 -11.70 1.34
N ALA A 59 -16.03 -10.46 0.88
CA ALA A 59 -17.16 -9.91 0.13
C ALA A 59 -17.35 -10.64 -1.20
N LEU A 60 -16.26 -11.04 -1.86
CA LEU A 60 -16.31 -11.73 -3.16
C LEU A 60 -16.39 -13.27 -3.06
N ARG A 61 -16.51 -13.86 -1.86
CA ARG A 61 -16.57 -15.32 -1.70
C ARG A 61 -17.73 -15.99 -2.43
N HIS A 62 -18.82 -15.27 -2.65
CA HIS A 62 -19.98 -15.76 -3.38
C HIS A 62 -19.67 -16.07 -4.85
N GLU A 63 -18.58 -15.51 -5.40
CA GLU A 63 -18.23 -15.66 -6.80
C GLU A 63 -17.33 -16.88 -7.09
N ASN A 64 -17.09 -17.80 -6.16
CA ASN A 64 -16.20 -18.96 -6.38
C ASN A 64 -14.81 -18.54 -6.89
N LEU A 65 -14.13 -17.70 -6.11
CA LEU A 65 -12.77 -17.23 -6.41
C LEU A 65 -11.77 -18.41 -6.45
N PRO A 66 -10.99 -18.57 -7.52
CA PRO A 66 -9.99 -19.62 -7.58
C PRO A 66 -8.79 -19.28 -6.66
N ARG A 67 -8.14 -20.31 -6.11
CA ARG A 67 -7.03 -20.14 -5.16
C ARG A 67 -5.79 -19.46 -5.78
N TRP A 68 -5.57 -19.60 -7.09
CA TRP A 68 -4.47 -18.94 -7.79
C TRP A 68 -4.63 -17.41 -7.86
N LEU A 69 -5.87 -16.91 -7.76
CA LEU A 69 -6.09 -15.46 -7.73
C LEU A 69 -5.50 -14.87 -6.44
N LEU A 70 -5.62 -15.57 -5.31
CA LEU A 70 -5.02 -15.13 -4.06
C LEU A 70 -3.49 -15.04 -4.18
N THR A 71 -2.85 -16.02 -4.85
CA THR A 71 -1.40 -15.96 -5.09
C THR A 71 -1.01 -14.78 -5.97
N LEU A 72 -1.81 -14.42 -6.97
CA LEU A 72 -1.52 -13.22 -7.79
C LEU A 72 -1.69 -11.93 -7.02
N VAL A 73 -2.68 -11.82 -6.14
CA VAL A 73 -2.88 -10.64 -5.29
C VAL A 73 -1.70 -10.46 -4.35
N LEU A 74 -1.28 -11.54 -3.69
CA LEU A 74 -0.13 -11.53 -2.79
C LEU A 74 1.16 -11.21 -3.56
N LEU A 75 1.34 -11.79 -4.75
CA LEU A 75 2.48 -11.51 -5.62
C LEU A 75 2.49 -10.05 -6.09
N ALA A 76 1.34 -9.49 -6.46
CA ALA A 76 1.22 -8.10 -6.89
C ALA A 76 1.55 -7.14 -5.74
N ALA A 77 1.02 -7.39 -4.53
CA ALA A 77 1.35 -6.61 -3.34
C ALA A 77 2.84 -6.67 -3.04
N PHE A 78 3.42 -7.88 -3.05
CA PHE A 78 4.84 -8.10 -2.77
C PHE A 78 5.74 -7.44 -3.82
N LEU A 79 5.46 -7.63 -5.10
CA LEU A 79 6.23 -7.03 -6.18
C LEU A 79 6.18 -5.49 -6.11
N ARG A 80 4.99 -4.92 -5.88
CA ARG A 80 4.82 -3.48 -5.78
C ARG A 80 5.60 -2.90 -4.59
N LEU A 81 5.57 -3.58 -3.45
CA LEU A 81 6.31 -3.20 -2.26
C LEU A 81 7.83 -3.35 -2.45
N ALA A 82 8.27 -4.46 -3.03
CA ALA A 82 9.68 -4.71 -3.33
C ALA A 82 10.24 -3.64 -4.30
N LEU A 83 9.48 -3.27 -5.33
CA LEU A 83 9.86 -2.19 -6.24
C LEU A 83 9.91 -0.84 -5.53
N GLY A 84 8.93 -0.54 -4.66
CA GLY A 84 8.94 0.71 -3.89
C GLY A 84 10.16 0.83 -2.97
N VAL A 85 10.49 -0.25 -2.25
CA VAL A 85 11.70 -0.33 -1.41
C VAL A 85 12.97 -0.25 -2.25
N PHE A 86 13.00 -0.93 -3.40
CA PHE A 86 14.14 -0.90 -4.31
C PHE A 86 14.44 0.52 -4.80
N TRP A 87 13.42 1.28 -5.22
CA TRP A 87 13.61 2.67 -5.64
C TRP A 87 14.03 3.57 -4.48
N PHE A 88 13.42 3.41 -3.31
CA PHE A 88 13.79 4.16 -2.12
C PHE A 88 15.27 3.99 -1.74
N LEU A 89 15.83 2.79 -1.89
CA LEU A 89 17.23 2.50 -1.59
C LEU A 89 18.21 2.82 -2.72
N SER A 90 17.79 2.63 -3.98
CA SER A 90 18.70 2.80 -5.13
C SER A 90 18.86 4.25 -5.55
N LEU A 91 17.83 5.08 -5.41
CA LEU A 91 17.87 6.47 -5.87
C LEU A 91 18.88 7.36 -5.12
N PRO A 92 19.08 7.23 -3.79
CA PRO A 92 20.12 8.00 -3.11
C PRO A 92 21.55 7.65 -3.57
N VAL A 93 21.76 6.44 -4.11
CA VAL A 93 23.09 5.94 -4.53
C VAL A 93 23.34 6.13 -6.03
N TRP A 94 22.32 5.92 -6.86
CA TRP A 94 22.43 5.94 -8.33
C TRP A 94 21.71 7.13 -8.99
N GLY A 95 20.96 7.91 -8.22
CA GLY A 95 20.25 9.08 -8.70
C GLY A 95 21.16 10.29 -8.92
N TYR A 96 20.56 11.32 -9.49
CA TYR A 96 21.15 12.64 -9.64
C TYR A 96 21.18 13.38 -8.30
N GLU A 97 22.12 14.32 -8.16
CA GLU A 97 22.22 15.23 -7.00
C GLU A 97 21.04 16.22 -6.99
N ASN A 98 19.88 15.75 -6.53
CA ASN A 98 18.72 16.57 -6.25
C ASN A 98 17.99 16.05 -5.01
N ASP A 99 17.32 16.95 -4.30
CA ASP A 99 16.65 16.64 -3.02
C ASP A 99 15.58 15.55 -3.19
N VAL A 100 14.92 15.51 -4.36
CA VAL A 100 13.86 14.54 -4.70
C VAL A 100 14.39 13.10 -4.76
N GLN A 101 15.47 12.85 -5.50
CA GLN A 101 16.01 11.50 -5.68
C GLN A 101 16.84 11.07 -4.46
N GLN A 102 17.49 12.01 -3.78
CA GLN A 102 18.13 11.75 -2.48
C GLN A 102 17.11 11.37 -1.40
N ALA A 103 15.89 11.89 -1.46
CA ALA A 103 14.78 11.47 -0.60
C ALA A 103 14.13 10.14 -1.04
N GLY A 104 14.62 9.49 -2.11
CA GLY A 104 14.11 8.20 -2.58
C GLY A 104 12.89 8.28 -3.49
N TYR A 105 12.59 9.45 -4.07
CA TYR A 105 11.45 9.64 -4.98
C TYR A 105 11.87 9.65 -6.45
N VAL A 106 11.13 8.91 -7.27
CA VAL A 106 11.33 8.89 -8.73
C VAL A 106 10.85 10.21 -9.36
N MET A 107 9.77 10.79 -8.84
CA MET A 107 9.07 11.92 -9.44
C MET A 107 8.89 13.05 -8.41
N ARG A 108 9.20 14.30 -8.80
CA ARG A 108 9.02 15.48 -7.94
C ARG A 108 7.59 15.63 -7.42
N ASP A 109 6.62 15.40 -8.28
CA ASP A 109 5.20 15.51 -7.93
C ASP A 109 4.78 14.50 -6.83
N ALA A 110 5.45 13.35 -6.70
CA ALA A 110 5.23 12.47 -5.56
C ALA A 110 5.90 12.98 -4.27
N PHE A 111 7.10 13.55 -4.39
CA PHE A 111 7.84 14.14 -3.28
C PHE A 111 7.11 15.34 -2.66
N GLU A 112 6.67 16.28 -3.49
CA GLU A 112 5.95 17.49 -3.04
C GLU A 112 4.63 17.11 -2.35
N ARG A 113 3.84 16.18 -2.95
CA ARG A 113 2.60 15.70 -2.32
C ARG A 113 2.81 15.05 -0.96
N ASP A 114 3.85 14.22 -0.83
CA ASP A 114 4.09 13.53 0.44
C ASP A 114 4.60 14.50 1.51
N THR A 115 5.42 15.47 1.09
CA THR A 115 5.90 16.55 1.96
C THR A 115 4.74 17.43 2.43
N ASP A 116 3.83 17.85 1.54
CA ASP A 116 2.60 18.57 1.88
C ASP A 116 1.76 17.78 2.92
N ALA A 117 1.65 16.47 2.74
CA ALA A 117 0.91 15.60 3.65
C ALA A 117 1.56 15.49 5.03
N TRP A 118 2.88 15.38 5.05
CA TRP A 118 3.69 15.34 6.26
C TRP A 118 3.63 16.66 7.04
N GLU A 119 3.74 17.79 6.35
CA GLU A 119 3.60 19.13 6.96
C GLU A 119 2.18 19.36 7.50
N MET A 120 1.16 18.97 6.74
CA MET A 120 -0.22 19.06 7.19
C MET A 120 -0.51 18.19 8.41
N ALA A 121 0.09 16.99 8.48
CA ALA A 121 -0.03 16.10 9.63
C ALA A 121 0.60 16.68 10.90
N GLN A 122 1.68 17.44 10.78
CA GLN A 122 2.30 18.14 11.91
C GLN A 122 1.61 19.46 12.27
N SER A 123 0.81 20.02 11.36
CA SER A 123 0.09 21.26 11.61
C SER A 123 -1.10 21.07 12.57
N ASP A 124 -1.40 22.11 13.37
CA ASP A 124 -2.61 22.19 14.21
C ASP A 124 -3.90 22.41 13.40
N GLN A 125 -3.81 22.40 12.07
CA GLN A 125 -4.97 22.65 11.22
C GLN A 125 -5.89 21.43 11.15
N PRO A 126 -7.20 21.65 10.95
CA PRO A 126 -8.11 20.55 10.71
C PRO A 126 -7.75 19.85 9.39
N LEU A 127 -7.80 18.52 9.40
CA LEU A 127 -7.45 17.67 8.23
C LEU A 127 -8.37 17.94 7.03
N SER A 128 -9.57 18.46 7.27
CA SER A 128 -10.50 18.88 6.21
C SER A 128 -9.96 20.03 5.34
N MET A 129 -8.91 20.73 5.76
CA MET A 129 -8.20 21.71 4.94
C MET A 129 -7.58 21.08 3.69
N ALA A 130 -7.28 19.77 3.71
CA ALA A 130 -6.79 19.04 2.54
C ALA A 130 -7.72 19.17 1.32
N PHE A 131 -9.04 19.26 1.52
CA PHE A 131 -10.02 19.36 0.43
C PHE A 131 -10.10 20.75 -0.22
N ARG A 132 -9.35 21.74 0.26
CA ARG A 132 -9.29 23.07 -0.36
C ARG A 132 -8.45 23.09 -1.65
N GLY A 133 -7.78 21.97 -1.95
CA GLY A 133 -6.91 21.82 -3.12
C GLY A 133 -5.49 22.32 -2.84
N SER A 134 -4.50 21.47 -3.12
CA SER A 134 -3.08 21.85 -3.20
C SER A 134 -2.67 21.96 -4.67
N ALA A 135 -1.55 22.64 -4.94
CA ALA A 135 -0.93 22.68 -6.26
C ALA A 135 -0.62 21.27 -6.80
N TYR A 136 -0.36 20.31 -5.92
CA TYR A 136 0.05 18.95 -6.28
C TYR A 136 -1.06 17.90 -6.08
N ASP A 137 -2.08 18.16 -5.27
CA ASP A 137 -3.30 17.35 -5.15
C ASP A 137 -4.55 18.21 -5.35
N GLN A 138 -5.13 18.12 -6.55
CA GLN A 138 -6.29 18.93 -6.97
C GLN A 138 -7.59 18.54 -6.25
N TYR A 139 -7.73 17.28 -5.83
CA TYR A 139 -8.93 16.79 -5.16
C TYR A 139 -8.77 16.73 -3.64
N GLY A 140 -7.53 16.67 -3.15
CA GLY A 140 -7.19 16.67 -1.73
C GLY A 140 -7.48 15.35 -1.02
N GLY A 141 -8.02 14.35 -1.71
CA GLY A 141 -8.36 13.05 -1.11
C GLY A 141 -7.12 12.23 -0.78
N LEU A 142 -6.09 12.28 -1.64
CA LEU A 142 -4.83 11.59 -1.38
C LEU A 142 -4.08 12.29 -0.25
N LEU A 143 -4.00 13.62 -0.29
CA LEU A 143 -3.43 14.48 0.75
C LEU A 143 -4.10 14.25 2.11
N TYR A 144 -5.44 14.18 2.15
CA TYR A 144 -6.18 13.87 3.38
C TYR A 144 -5.79 12.49 3.93
N GLY A 145 -5.72 11.48 3.06
CA GLY A 145 -5.41 10.10 3.44
C GLY A 145 -3.99 9.94 3.97
N SER A 146 -2.99 10.52 3.29
CA SER A 146 -1.59 10.50 3.73
C SER A 146 -1.37 11.35 4.99
N ALA A 147 -1.99 12.53 5.09
CA ALA A 147 -1.89 13.36 6.29
C ALA A 147 -2.55 12.69 7.51
N LEU A 148 -3.68 11.99 7.32
CA LEU A 148 -4.31 11.18 8.36
C LEU A 148 -3.37 10.06 8.81
N LEU A 149 -2.75 9.37 7.84
CA LEU A 149 -1.79 8.31 8.13
C LEU A 149 -0.62 8.85 8.96
N TYR A 150 0.00 9.95 8.55
CA TYR A 150 1.12 10.53 9.28
C TYR A 150 0.72 11.10 10.65
N ARG A 151 -0.47 11.67 10.80
CA ARG A 151 -0.88 12.26 12.08
C ARG A 151 -1.18 11.24 13.18
N TYR A 152 -1.71 10.07 12.84
CA TYR A 152 -2.05 9.05 13.82
C TYR A 152 -1.02 7.91 13.89
N LEU A 153 -0.31 7.65 12.80
CA LEU A 153 0.60 6.53 12.66
C LEU A 153 2.00 6.98 12.23
N GLY A 154 2.26 8.25 11.92
CA GLY A 154 3.62 8.72 11.66
C GLY A 154 4.50 8.61 12.91
N ALA A 155 5.77 8.27 12.73
CA ALA A 155 6.79 8.49 13.75
C ALA A 155 7.22 9.98 13.72
N ASP A 156 8.12 10.41 14.61
CA ASP A 156 8.63 11.80 14.61
C ASP A 156 9.45 12.16 13.35
N VAL A 157 9.75 11.17 12.50
CA VAL A 157 10.52 11.31 11.26
C VAL A 157 9.61 11.03 10.07
N HIS A 158 9.82 11.77 8.98
CA HIS A 158 9.12 11.54 7.71
C HIS A 158 9.44 10.14 7.16
N GLN A 159 8.43 9.28 7.02
CA GLN A 159 8.59 7.88 6.59
C GLN A 159 7.80 7.56 5.31
N PRO A 160 8.33 7.89 4.11
CA PRO A 160 7.66 7.67 2.82
C PRO A 160 7.19 6.23 2.57
N LEU A 161 7.89 5.25 3.15
CA LEU A 161 7.57 3.84 2.98
C LEU A 161 6.19 3.47 3.54
N LEU A 162 5.62 4.23 4.48
CA LEU A 162 4.26 4.00 4.98
C LEU A 162 3.22 4.15 3.84
N VAL A 163 3.38 5.19 3.02
CA VAL A 163 2.51 5.44 1.86
C VAL A 163 2.75 4.40 0.76
N VAL A 164 3.99 3.93 0.59
CA VAL A 164 4.31 2.82 -0.32
C VAL A 164 3.59 1.53 0.08
N VAL A 165 3.53 1.21 1.38
CA VAL A 165 2.77 0.05 1.86
C VAL A 165 1.30 0.21 1.50
N VAL A 166 0.66 1.33 1.84
CA VAL A 166 -0.75 1.56 1.54
C VAL A 166 -1.04 1.41 0.04
N THR A 167 -0.27 2.08 -0.80
CA THR A 167 -0.45 2.03 -2.26
C THR A 167 -0.19 0.64 -2.85
N ALA A 168 0.71 -0.16 -2.28
CA ALA A 168 0.94 -1.55 -2.68
C ALA A 168 -0.30 -2.43 -2.47
N PHE A 169 -0.99 -2.27 -1.34
CA PHE A 169 -2.22 -3.01 -1.05
C PHE A 169 -3.40 -2.56 -1.92
N PHE A 170 -3.55 -1.25 -2.17
CA PHE A 170 -4.57 -0.75 -3.11
C PHE A 170 -4.34 -1.27 -4.53
N SER A 171 -3.08 -1.33 -4.99
CA SER A 171 -2.74 -1.94 -6.28
C SER A 171 -3.12 -3.42 -6.34
N ALA A 172 -2.87 -4.18 -5.26
CA ALA A 172 -3.25 -5.59 -5.17
C ALA A 172 -4.77 -5.81 -5.12
N LEU A 173 -5.53 -4.93 -4.45
CA LEU A 173 -7.00 -4.92 -4.49
C LEU A 173 -7.53 -4.71 -5.91
N GLY A 174 -6.86 -3.85 -6.69
CA GLY A 174 -7.17 -3.64 -8.11
C GLY A 174 -7.19 -4.93 -8.91
N VAL A 175 -6.28 -5.87 -8.64
CA VAL A 175 -6.24 -7.19 -9.30
C VAL A 175 -7.49 -8.01 -9.01
N ILE A 176 -7.97 -8.01 -7.75
CA ILE A 176 -9.18 -8.73 -7.36
C ILE A 176 -10.41 -8.15 -8.08
N PHE A 177 -10.55 -6.83 -8.04
CA PHE A 177 -11.70 -6.15 -8.61
C PHE A 177 -11.71 -6.23 -10.13
N CYS A 178 -10.56 -6.07 -10.78
CA CYS A 178 -10.41 -6.26 -12.21
C CYS A 178 -10.83 -7.67 -12.64
N TRP A 179 -10.39 -8.70 -11.90
CA TRP A 179 -10.79 -10.08 -12.17
C TRP A 179 -12.30 -10.30 -12.03
N SER A 180 -12.91 -9.79 -10.94
CA SER A 180 -14.36 -9.96 -10.72
C SER A 180 -15.18 -9.20 -11.74
N LEU A 181 -14.81 -7.96 -12.06
CA LEU A 181 -15.46 -7.15 -13.08
C LEU A 181 -15.37 -7.83 -14.45
N SER A 182 -14.19 -8.34 -14.81
CA SER A 182 -13.98 -9.07 -16.06
C SER A 182 -14.95 -10.26 -16.18
N ARG A 183 -15.11 -11.06 -15.12
CA ARG A 183 -16.06 -12.19 -15.17
C ARG A 183 -17.52 -11.77 -15.19
N LYS A 184 -17.88 -10.65 -14.57
CA LYS A 184 -19.26 -10.12 -14.62
C LYS A 184 -19.63 -9.60 -16.00
N LEU A 185 -18.72 -8.89 -16.65
CA LEU A 185 -18.97 -8.26 -17.94
C LEU A 185 -18.89 -9.26 -19.11
N TRP A 186 -17.95 -10.21 -19.07
CA TRP A 186 -17.65 -11.09 -20.22
C TRP A 186 -17.93 -12.58 -19.99
N GLY A 187 -18.43 -12.97 -18.81
CA GLY A 187 -18.67 -14.36 -18.47
C GLY A 187 -17.37 -15.15 -18.22
N ALA A 188 -17.49 -16.45 -17.91
CA ALA A 188 -16.38 -17.28 -17.43
C ALA A 188 -15.30 -17.64 -18.47
N GLY A 189 -15.46 -17.23 -19.74
CA GLY A 189 -14.67 -17.72 -20.88
C GLY A 189 -13.48 -16.86 -21.31
N LEU A 190 -13.41 -15.58 -20.91
CA LEU A 190 -12.34 -14.69 -21.36
C LEU A 190 -11.17 -14.64 -20.34
N PRO A 191 -9.92 -14.83 -20.80
CA PRO A 191 -8.76 -14.63 -19.93
C PRO A 191 -8.68 -13.17 -19.49
N VAL A 192 -8.31 -12.99 -18.22
CA VAL A 192 -8.23 -11.72 -17.44
C VAL A 192 -7.50 -10.58 -18.16
N ILE A 193 -6.67 -10.90 -19.14
CA ILE A 193 -5.82 -9.96 -19.88
C ILE A 193 -6.60 -9.23 -20.98
N ALA A 194 -7.65 -9.85 -21.55
CA ALA A 194 -8.35 -9.33 -22.73
C ALA A 194 -9.10 -8.00 -22.47
N PRO A 195 -9.81 -7.80 -21.35
CA PRO A 195 -10.49 -6.54 -21.08
C PRO A 195 -9.55 -5.36 -20.89
N CYS A 196 -8.45 -5.54 -20.14
CA CYS A 196 -7.48 -4.49 -19.87
C CYS A 196 -6.73 -4.03 -21.13
N LEU A 197 -6.65 -4.87 -22.17
CA LEU A 197 -6.02 -4.50 -23.43
C LEU A 197 -6.96 -3.74 -24.39
N MET A 198 -8.28 -3.97 -24.31
CA MET A 198 -9.25 -3.33 -25.21
C MET A 198 -9.39 -1.83 -24.95
N ASP A 199 -9.30 -1.38 -23.68
CA ASP A 199 -9.33 0.05 -23.31
C ASP A 199 -8.10 0.84 -23.80
N LEU A 200 -7.03 0.19 -24.27
CA LEU A 200 -5.84 0.86 -24.85
C LEU A 200 -5.94 1.06 -26.36
N THR A 201 -7.02 0.60 -27.00
CA THR A 201 -7.19 0.62 -28.47
C THR A 201 -8.39 1.46 -28.96
N GLN A 202 -9.05 2.18 -28.05
CA GLN A 202 -10.09 3.18 -28.34
C GLN A 202 -9.53 4.58 -28.05
#